data_AF-A0A383CIY5-F1
#
_entry.id   AF-A0A383CIY5-F1
#
_cell.length_a   1.000
_cell.length_b   1.000
_cell.length_c   1.000
_cell.angle_alpha   90.00
_cell.angle_beta   90.00
_cell.angle_gamma   90.00
#
_symmetry.space_group_name_H-M   'P 1'
#
loop_
_entity.id
_entity.type
_entity.pdbx_description
1 polymer ?
#
loop_
_entity_poly.entity_id
_entity_poly.type
_entity_poly.pdbx_seq_one_letter_code
_entity_poly.pdbx_strand_id
1 'polypeptide(L)'
;MRQSGILAAAGIHALQNHVDRLAEDHANARLLADGLAAIEGIEVAPMQTNMVFATVAEHKVAGLAEHLQAQGILIMAPNAGALRLVTHLDLDADAIRTAIAAFAEHLA
;
A
#
# COMPACT_ATOMS: atom_id res chain seq x y z
N MET A 1 18.06 1.77 -27.86
CA MET A 1 18.62 2.90 -27.08
C MET A 1 20.12 2.93 -27.26
N ARG A 2 20.77 4.09 -27.47
CA ARG A 2 22.23 4.18 -27.75
C ARG A 2 23.06 4.82 -26.63
N GLN A 3 22.44 5.35 -25.56
CA GLN A 3 23.11 5.93 -24.38
C GLN A 3 22.37 5.57 -23.08
N SER A 4 22.10 4.28 -22.87
CA SER A 4 21.33 3.80 -21.71
C SER A 4 22.15 3.60 -20.43
N GLY A 5 23.44 3.98 -20.42
CA GLY A 5 24.37 3.71 -19.32
C GLY A 5 23.92 4.29 -17.96
N ILE A 6 23.31 5.48 -17.96
CA ILE A 6 22.81 6.11 -16.73
C ILE A 6 21.66 5.29 -16.11
N LEU A 7 20.71 4.82 -16.93
CA LEU A 7 19.61 3.97 -16.46
C LEU A 7 20.11 2.59 -16.02
N ALA A 8 21.10 2.04 -16.74
CA ALA A 8 21.72 0.77 -16.37
C ALA A 8 22.45 0.85 -15.01
N ALA A 9 23.12 1.97 -14.73
CA ALA A 9 23.77 2.20 -13.43
C ALA A 9 22.77 2.20 -12.27
N ALA A 10 21.59 2.81 -12.45
CA ALA A 10 20.51 2.75 -11.46
C ALA A 10 20.01 1.31 -11.23
N GLY A 11 19.88 0.52 -12.30
CA GLY A 11 19.50 -0.90 -12.20
C GLY A 11 20.54 -1.75 -11.45
N ILE A 12 21.83 -1.54 -11.72
CA ILE A 12 22.91 -2.21 -10.98
C ILE A 12 22.87 -1.84 -9.50
N HIS A 13 22.68 -0.55 -9.18
CA HIS A 13 22.58 -0.11 -7.80
C HIS A 13 21.38 -0.76 -7.08
N ALA A 14 20.22 -0.82 -7.73
CA ALA A 14 19.04 -1.47 -7.17
C ALA A 14 19.29 -2.97 -6.87
N LEU A 15 19.94 -3.70 -7.79
CA LEU A 15 20.26 -5.11 -7.58
C LEU A 15 21.25 -5.35 -6.43
N GLN A 16 22.19 -4.42 -6.22
CA GLN A 16 23.21 -4.55 -5.19
C GLN A 16 22.77 -4.10 -3.80
N ASN A 17 21.79 -3.19 -3.71
CA ASN A 17 21.46 -2.51 -2.45
C ASN A 17 19.99 -2.66 -2.03
N HIS A 18 19.08 -2.98 -2.95
CA HIS A 18 17.64 -2.94 -2.66
C HIS A 18 16.96 -4.32 -2.56
N VAL A 19 17.69 -5.44 -2.80
CA VAL A 19 17.08 -6.78 -2.78
C VAL A 19 16.72 -7.23 -1.36
N ASP A 20 17.67 -7.17 -0.42
CA ASP A 20 17.45 -7.69 0.95
C ASP A 20 16.36 -6.89 1.69
N ARG A 21 16.28 -5.58 1.44
CA ARG A 21 15.28 -4.71 2.06
C ARG A 21 13.84 -4.94 1.57
N LEU A 22 13.60 -5.75 0.54
CA LEU A 22 12.24 -6.15 0.15
C LEU A 22 11.49 -6.82 1.33
N ALA A 23 12.24 -7.41 2.28
CA ALA A 23 11.67 -7.91 3.53
C ALA A 23 10.99 -6.81 4.37
N GLU A 24 11.46 -5.56 4.33
CA GLU A 24 10.82 -4.42 4.98
C GLU A 24 9.49 -4.09 4.31
N ASP A 25 9.45 -4.07 2.99
CA ASP A 25 8.22 -3.83 2.24
C ASP A 25 7.19 -4.93 2.54
N HIS A 26 7.62 -6.20 2.67
CA HIS A 26 6.77 -7.31 3.11
C HIS A 26 6.27 -7.16 4.55
N ALA A 27 7.13 -6.70 5.47
CA ALA A 27 6.74 -6.45 6.86
C ALA A 27 5.72 -5.31 6.96
N ASN A 28 5.91 -4.25 6.17
CA ASN A 28 4.97 -3.13 6.08
C ASN A 28 3.63 -3.55 5.46
N ALA A 29 3.64 -4.41 4.43
CA ALA A 29 2.42 -4.96 3.86
C ALA A 29 1.67 -5.85 4.87
N ARG A 30 2.40 -6.63 5.68
CA ARG A 30 1.79 -7.41 6.77
C ARG A 30 1.14 -6.49 7.80
N LEU A 31 1.84 -5.47 8.25
CA LEU A 31 1.31 -4.47 9.20
C LEU A 31 0.03 -3.81 8.65
N LEU A 32 0.04 -3.42 7.37
CA LEU A 32 -1.12 -2.84 6.70
C LEU A 32 -2.29 -3.84 6.65
N ALA A 33 -2.03 -5.07 6.21
CA ALA A 33 -3.04 -6.12 6.11
C ALA A 33 -3.71 -6.41 7.46
N ASP A 34 -2.91 -6.58 8.50
CA ASP A 34 -3.39 -6.89 9.84
C ASP A 34 -4.20 -5.71 10.42
N GLY A 35 -3.75 -4.48 10.19
CA GLY A 35 -4.46 -3.28 10.62
C GLY A 35 -5.79 -3.07 9.90
N LEU A 36 -5.82 -3.27 8.58
CA LEU A 36 -7.06 -3.15 7.80
C LEU A 36 -8.05 -4.27 8.11
N ALA A 37 -7.59 -5.49 8.37
CA ALA A 37 -8.44 -6.63 8.73
C ALA A 37 -9.16 -6.44 10.08
N ALA A 38 -8.69 -5.52 10.92
CA ALA A 38 -9.33 -5.16 12.18
C ALA A 38 -10.47 -4.14 12.02
N ILE A 39 -10.65 -3.56 10.83
CA ILE A 39 -11.66 -2.51 10.56
C ILE A 39 -12.94 -3.14 10.00
N GLU A 40 -14.09 -2.85 10.63
CA GLU A 40 -15.38 -3.38 10.19
C GLU A 40 -15.78 -2.87 8.81
N GLY A 41 -16.06 -3.80 7.90
CA GLY A 41 -16.40 -3.51 6.51
C GLY A 41 -15.22 -3.58 5.55
N ILE A 42 -14.06 -4.06 6.01
CA ILE A 42 -12.92 -4.42 5.15
C ILE A 42 -12.65 -5.91 5.26
N GLU A 43 -12.60 -6.59 4.11
CA GLU A 43 -12.10 -7.95 4.00
C GLU A 43 -10.71 -7.94 3.37
N VAL A 44 -9.73 -8.57 4.02
CA VAL A 44 -8.35 -8.62 3.51
C VAL A 44 -8.02 -10.04 3.05
N ALA A 45 -7.52 -10.17 1.81
CA ALA A 45 -7.10 -11.45 1.27
C ALA A 45 -5.73 -11.90 1.85
N PRO A 46 -5.44 -13.22 1.88
CA PRO A 46 -4.12 -13.70 2.25
C PRO A 46 -3.03 -13.08 1.36
N MET A 47 -1.96 -12.60 1.98
CA MET A 47 -0.82 -11.95 1.31
C MET A 47 0.51 -12.62 1.63
N GLN A 48 1.48 -12.52 0.71
CA GLN A 48 2.82 -13.11 0.84
C GLN A 48 3.99 -12.16 0.56
N THR A 49 3.77 -11.02 -0.11
CA THR A 49 4.80 -10.05 -0.53
C THR A 49 4.42 -8.61 -0.15
N ASN A 50 4.78 -7.60 -0.94
CA ASN A 50 4.52 -6.18 -0.70
C ASN A 50 3.12 -5.71 -1.13
N MET A 51 2.19 -6.62 -1.44
CA MET A 51 0.85 -6.29 -1.94
C MET A 51 -0.23 -6.74 -0.97
N VAL A 52 -1.16 -5.84 -0.66
CA VAL A 52 -2.36 -6.10 0.13
C VAL A 52 -3.58 -5.92 -0.77
N PHE A 53 -4.34 -7.00 -0.92
CA PHE A 53 -5.63 -6.97 -1.60
C PHE A 53 -6.72 -6.92 -0.53
N ALA A 54 -7.58 -5.90 -0.60
CA ALA A 54 -8.65 -5.70 0.35
C ALA A 54 -9.94 -5.32 -0.39
N THR A 55 -11.08 -5.73 0.15
CA THR A 55 -12.41 -5.37 -0.35
C THR A 55 -13.11 -4.53 0.71
N VAL A 56 -13.43 -3.29 0.38
CA VAL A 56 -14.25 -2.41 1.22
C VAL A 56 -15.72 -2.59 0.83
N ALA A 57 -16.61 -2.69 1.81
CA ALA A 57 -18.05 -2.78 1.57
C ALA A 57 -18.54 -1.61 0.69
N GLU A 58 -19.39 -1.90 -0.29
CA GLU A 58 -19.79 -0.95 -1.34
C GLU A 58 -20.39 0.36 -0.79
N HIS A 59 -21.14 0.28 0.32
CA HIS A 59 -21.72 1.45 0.97
C HIS A 59 -20.71 2.31 1.76
N LYS A 60 -19.50 1.78 2.02
CA LYS A 60 -18.43 2.48 2.74
C LYS A 60 -17.29 2.96 1.84
N VAL A 61 -17.15 2.42 0.61
CA VAL A 61 -16.06 2.80 -0.29
C VAL A 61 -16.23 4.21 -0.88
N ALA A 62 -17.46 4.71 -0.99
CA ALA A 62 -17.72 6.04 -1.54
C ALA A 62 -16.98 7.11 -0.74
N GLY A 63 -16.23 7.99 -1.42
CA GLY A 63 -15.48 9.08 -0.77
C GLY A 63 -14.15 8.65 -0.13
N LEU A 64 -13.83 7.36 -0.08
CA LEU A 64 -12.64 6.87 0.63
C LEU A 64 -11.34 7.39 0.00
N ALA A 65 -11.25 7.38 -1.34
CA ALA A 65 -10.08 7.85 -2.05
C ALA A 65 -9.89 9.37 -1.85
N GLU A 66 -10.97 10.15 -1.91
CA GLU A 66 -10.91 11.59 -1.66
C GLU A 66 -10.54 11.92 -0.20
N HIS A 67 -11.10 11.18 0.76
CA HIS A 67 -10.78 11.33 2.18
C HIS A 67 -9.29 11.07 2.45
N LEU A 68 -8.77 9.93 1.97
CA LEU A 68 -7.35 9.58 2.10
C LEU A 68 -6.45 10.60 1.38
N GLN A 69 -6.84 11.05 0.18
CA GLN A 69 -6.08 12.03 -0.58
C GLN A 69 -5.98 13.38 0.15
N ALA A 70 -7.04 13.81 0.85
CA ALA A 70 -7.00 15.02 1.67
C ALA A 70 -5.98 14.95 2.81
N GLN A 71 -5.61 13.73 3.24
CA GLN A 71 -4.56 13.47 4.23
C GLN A 71 -3.19 13.14 3.58
N GLY A 72 -3.07 13.28 2.26
CA GLY A 72 -1.83 12.99 1.52
C GLY A 72 -1.60 11.50 1.21
N ILE A 73 -2.61 10.65 1.40
CA ILE A 73 -2.54 9.21 1.13
C ILE A 73 -3.20 8.90 -0.20
N LEU A 74 -2.44 8.34 -1.14
CA LEU A 74 -2.93 8.01 -2.48
C LEU A 74 -3.31 6.53 -2.55
N ILE A 75 -4.56 6.26 -2.89
CA ILE A 75 -5.03 4.91 -3.22
C ILE A 75 -5.71 4.90 -4.58
N MET A 76 -5.72 3.74 -5.21
CA MET A 76 -6.59 3.46 -6.35
C MET A 76 -7.76 2.62 -5.85
N ALA A 77 -8.95 3.22 -5.80
CA ALA A 77 -10.20 2.56 -5.49
C ALA A 77 -11.04 2.45 -6.77
N PRO A 78 -10.77 1.46 -7.65
CA PRO A 78 -11.64 1.21 -8.78
C PRO A 78 -13.07 0.89 -8.28
N ASN A 79 -14.06 1.06 -9.15
CA ASN A 79 -15.46 0.74 -8.85
C ASN A 79 -15.58 -0.65 -8.18
N ALA A 80 -16.48 -0.74 -7.18
CA ALA A 80 -16.80 -1.95 -6.39
C ALA A 80 -15.85 -2.32 -5.22
N GLY A 81 -15.08 -1.37 -4.66
CA GLY A 81 -14.46 -1.57 -3.34
C GLY A 81 -13.22 -2.45 -3.31
N ALA A 82 -12.80 -3.03 -4.44
CA ALA A 82 -11.60 -3.85 -4.54
C ALA A 82 -10.34 -2.99 -4.63
N LEU A 83 -9.52 -3.02 -3.58
CA LEU A 83 -8.29 -2.27 -3.44
C LEU A 83 -7.07 -3.16 -3.66
N ARG A 84 -6.05 -2.58 -4.31
CA ARG A 84 -4.69 -3.12 -4.32
C ARG A 84 -3.74 -2.07 -3.78
N LEU A 85 -3.28 -2.29 -2.55
CA LEU A 85 -2.32 -1.43 -1.86
C LEU A 85 -0.94 -2.06 -1.98
N VAL A 86 0.08 -1.25 -2.27
CA VAL A 86 1.44 -1.72 -2.55
C VAL A 86 2.42 -0.95 -1.70
N THR A 87 3.21 -1.65 -0.89
CA THR A 87 4.31 -1.06 -0.12
C THR A 87 5.60 -1.04 -0.94
N HIS A 88 6.46 -0.05 -0.70
CA HIS A 88 7.73 0.14 -1.41
C HIS A 88 8.71 0.94 -0.54
N LEU A 89 9.93 1.10 -1.06
CA LEU A 89 11.07 1.78 -0.43
C LEU A 89 10.77 3.12 0.25
N ASP A 90 9.81 3.88 -0.27
CA ASP A 90 9.52 5.23 0.22
C ASP A 90 8.49 5.27 1.35
N LEU A 91 8.08 4.11 1.86
CA LEU A 91 7.10 3.98 2.94
C LEU A 91 7.72 3.31 4.16
N ASP A 92 7.69 4.02 5.29
CA ASP A 92 8.03 3.46 6.59
C ASP A 92 6.78 2.96 7.35
N ALA A 93 7.00 2.34 8.50
CA ALA A 93 5.93 1.80 9.32
C ALA A 93 4.99 2.86 9.90
N ASP A 94 5.44 4.12 10.04
CA ASP A 94 4.60 5.22 10.53
C ASP A 94 3.64 5.71 9.44
N ALA A 95 4.09 5.75 8.19
CA ALA A 95 3.21 5.98 7.04
C ALA A 95 2.12 4.89 6.96
N ILE A 96 2.47 3.62 7.20
CA ILE A 96 1.50 2.52 7.25
C ILE A 96 0.47 2.72 8.38
N ARG A 97 0.92 3.04 9.59
CA ARG A 97 0.03 3.32 10.73
C ARG A 97 -0.90 4.50 10.46
N THR A 98 -0.39 5.54 9.83
CA THR A 98 -1.17 6.73 9.44
C THR A 98 -2.26 6.36 8.45
N ALA A 99 -1.94 5.53 7.44
CA ALA A 99 -2.92 5.02 6.51
C ALA A 99 -4.02 4.20 7.21
N ILE A 100 -3.65 3.25 8.08
CA ILE A 100 -4.63 2.45 8.83
C ILE A 100 -5.60 3.33 9.63
N ALA A 101 -5.08 4.37 10.30
CA ALA A 101 -5.91 5.30 11.06
C ALA A 101 -6.91 6.07 10.17
N ALA A 102 -6.47 6.56 9.01
CA ALA A 102 -7.33 7.26 8.07
C ALA A 102 -8.41 6.35 7.45
N PHE A 103 -8.09 5.08 7.21
CA PHE A 103 -9.11 4.09 6.82
C PHE A 103 -10.15 3.91 7.93
N ALA A 104 -9.72 3.78 9.18
CA ALA A 104 -10.63 3.61 10.31
C ALA A 104 -11.53 4.84 10.52
N GLU A 105 -11.00 6.05 10.33
CA GLU A 105 -11.74 7.31 10.43
C GLU A 105 -12.89 7.40 9.41
N HIS A 106 -12.64 7.03 8.14
CA HIS A 106 -13.66 7.07 7.09
C HIS A 106 -14.73 5.99 7.24
N LEU A 107 -14.38 4.83 7.81
CA LEU A 107 -15.26 3.66 7.92
C LEU A 107 -16.02 3.55 9.25
N ALA A 108 -15.73 4.43 10.22
CA ALA A 108 -16.47 4.56 11.49
C ALA A 108 -17.88 5.10 11.27
#